data_AF-A0A3D0NX22-F1
#
_entry.id   AF-A0A3D0NX22-F1
#
_cell.length_a   1.000
_cell.length_b   1.000
_cell.length_c   1.000
_cell.angle_alpha   90.00
_cell.angle_beta   90.00
_cell.angle_gamma   90.00
#
_symmetry.space_group_name_H-M   'P 1'
#
loop_
_entity.id
_entity.type
_entity.pdbx_description
1 polymer ?
#
loop_
_entity_poly.entity_id
_entity_poly.type
_entity_poly.pdbx_seq_one_letter_code
_entity_poly.pdbx_strand_id
1 'polypeptide(L)'
;KIKVRAKSFAIPGIEPGVVVEYRFQEEVSGASANNMRMEFQQDVPIRNKSYYFRPWADARVLTFNMPDKGFQKDKGGFYRATMENVKSVKTEPHMPPIDEIQSWLLVYYASRQIKDSGDFWSIYGGVIVEVYDVKKTLKPGKDITLKAQELIAGVTDPMEKMRRLFDFCKAEIKNLDYDTTLTEEEKDDLKPSKSPLDTLRKKQGTTADINELFGSLAAATGLETRYAFTGDRSEKFFSIRQAHQSFVHFAGIAVKINDRWTYFSPGDYFVPFGMLDWREQDTAALLLGWKDYITIETPLSGPSASKATRRGNFKLSEDGTLEGEVEIAYTGHISTRHKLDNYRETENKREEILKELVRANMSTAEVSDISIMNLNDPEKPFTYKYKIKVPGYATKVGRRMLFQPSVFERGSSPVFSSETRSYQVFFHYPWSHDDEIRIKLPEGFELDGAETPMPVKDAANIGNLEVSIGIDKA
;
A
#
# COMPACT_ATOMS: atom_id res chain seq x y z
N LYS A 1 11.69 -19.04 -10.06
CA LYS A 1 12.52 -17.90 -10.55
C LYS A 1 12.10 -17.50 -11.96
N ILE A 2 11.50 -16.31 -12.15
CA ILE A 2 11.42 -15.72 -13.49
C ILE A 2 12.86 -15.46 -13.94
N LYS A 3 13.38 -16.27 -14.86
CA LYS A 3 14.66 -16.00 -15.52
C LYS A 3 14.45 -14.77 -16.39
N VAL A 4 14.69 -13.59 -15.82
CA VAL A 4 14.79 -12.35 -16.58
C VAL A 4 16.03 -12.47 -17.45
N ARG A 5 15.82 -12.69 -18.75
CA ARG A 5 16.89 -12.66 -19.75
C ARG A 5 17.05 -11.22 -20.18
N ALA A 6 18.05 -10.53 -19.65
CA ALA A 6 18.43 -9.21 -20.11
C ALA A 6 19.45 -9.33 -21.26
N LYS A 7 19.23 -8.59 -22.35
CA LYS A 7 20.23 -8.38 -23.39
C LYS A 7 20.73 -6.95 -23.30
N SER A 8 21.93 -6.78 -22.74
CA SER A 8 22.57 -5.47 -22.61
C SER A 8 23.59 -5.28 -23.73
N PHE A 9 23.69 -4.06 -24.25
CA PHE A 9 24.72 -3.67 -25.19
C PHE A 9 25.19 -2.26 -24.83
N ALA A 10 26.49 -2.02 -24.95
CA ALA A 10 27.05 -0.68 -24.83
C ALA A 10 26.94 0.02 -26.19
N ILE A 11 26.51 1.27 -26.19
CA ILE A 11 26.54 2.10 -27.39
C ILE A 11 27.93 2.75 -27.43
N PRO A 12 28.80 2.41 -28.41
CA PRO A 12 30.13 3.01 -28.49
C PRO A 12 30.05 4.47 -28.93
N GLY A 13 31.04 5.29 -28.55
CA GLY A 13 31.16 6.67 -29.04
C GLY A 13 30.06 7.63 -28.57
N ILE A 14 29.55 7.46 -27.35
CA ILE A 14 28.58 8.39 -26.75
C ILE A 14 29.28 9.69 -26.38
N GLU A 15 28.84 10.78 -27.00
CA GLU A 15 29.27 12.15 -26.74
C GLU A 15 28.04 13.09 -26.71
N PRO A 16 28.14 14.28 -26.08
CA PRO A 16 27.05 15.25 -26.10
C PRO A 16 26.60 15.59 -27.53
N GLY A 17 25.30 15.42 -27.80
CA GLY A 17 24.69 15.71 -29.11
C GLY A 17 24.57 14.53 -30.08
N VAL A 18 25.08 13.35 -29.73
CA VAL A 18 24.92 12.13 -30.54
C VAL A 18 23.47 11.65 -30.55
N VAL A 19 22.99 11.18 -31.71
CA VAL A 19 21.71 10.47 -31.85
C VAL A 19 21.97 8.97 -31.81
N VAL A 20 21.32 8.29 -30.86
CA VAL A 20 21.36 6.83 -30.76
C VAL A 20 20.18 6.25 -31.53
N GLU A 21 20.48 5.37 -32.49
CA GLU A 21 19.48 4.58 -33.18
C GLU A 21 19.66 3.10 -32.85
N TYR A 22 18.57 2.44 -32.46
CA TYR A 22 18.56 1.00 -32.27
C TYR A 22 17.19 0.43 -32.60
N ARG A 23 17.18 -0.84 -33.01
CA ARG A 23 15.96 -1.61 -33.26
C ARG A 23 16.17 -3.02 -32.76
N PHE A 24 15.14 -3.57 -32.12
CA PHE A 24 15.08 -4.98 -31.77
C PHE A 24 13.70 -5.53 -32.10
N GLN A 25 13.61 -6.85 -32.14
CA GLN A 25 12.37 -7.59 -32.25
C GLN A 25 12.39 -8.67 -31.17
N GLU A 26 11.28 -8.79 -30.46
CA GLU A 26 11.04 -9.85 -29.50
C GLU A 26 9.81 -10.64 -29.94
N GLU A 27 9.90 -11.96 -29.85
CA GLU A 27 8.79 -12.87 -30.11
C GLU A 27 8.49 -13.64 -28.83
N VAL A 28 7.28 -13.43 -28.31
CA VAL A 28 6.81 -14.09 -27.09
C VAL A 28 5.66 -15.02 -27.47
N SER A 29 5.95 -16.31 -27.50
CA SER A 29 4.93 -17.32 -27.82
C SER A 29 3.81 -17.32 -26.78
N GLY A 30 2.56 -17.33 -27.25
CA GLY A 30 1.37 -17.32 -26.39
C GLY A 30 1.03 -15.97 -25.75
N ALA A 31 1.79 -14.91 -26.03
CA ALA A 31 1.46 -13.58 -25.53
C ALA A 31 0.17 -13.04 -26.16
N SER A 32 -0.55 -12.22 -25.40
CA SER A 32 -1.77 -11.55 -25.85
C SER A 32 -1.67 -10.05 -25.59
N ALA A 33 -2.14 -9.25 -26.55
CA ALA A 33 -2.34 -7.82 -26.36
C ALA A 33 -3.59 -7.48 -25.52
N ASN A 34 -4.30 -8.50 -25.01
CA ASN A 34 -5.46 -8.29 -24.15
C ASN A 34 -5.03 -7.64 -22.82
N ASN A 35 -5.66 -6.53 -22.47
CA ASN A 35 -5.33 -5.69 -21.32
C ASN A 35 -3.92 -5.07 -21.38
N MET A 36 -3.34 -4.93 -22.58
CA MET A 36 -2.02 -4.32 -22.74
C MET A 36 -2.11 -2.80 -22.61
N ARG A 37 -1.35 -2.22 -21.68
CA ARG A 37 -1.15 -0.77 -21.55
C ARG A 37 -0.08 -0.32 -22.54
N MET A 38 -0.36 0.75 -23.28
CA MET A 38 0.58 1.40 -24.20
C MET A 38 0.76 2.85 -23.77
N GLU A 39 1.91 3.14 -23.17
CA GLU A 39 2.24 4.42 -22.56
C GLU A 39 2.89 5.35 -23.59
N PHE A 40 2.49 6.62 -23.65
CA PHE A 40 3.07 7.57 -24.59
C PHE A 40 4.16 8.46 -24.00
N GLN A 41 4.23 8.58 -22.68
CA GLN A 41 5.17 9.44 -21.97
C GLN A 41 6.33 8.66 -21.33
N GLN A 42 7.44 9.34 -21.10
CA GLN A 42 8.65 8.85 -20.41
C GLN A 42 9.24 9.99 -19.56
N ASP A 43 10.34 9.70 -18.84
CA ASP A 43 11.10 10.68 -18.06
C ASP A 43 11.85 11.70 -18.94
N VAL A 44 11.99 11.43 -20.24
CA VAL A 44 12.52 12.32 -21.27
C VAL A 44 11.45 12.72 -22.29
N PRO A 45 11.53 13.93 -22.87
CA PRO A 45 10.56 14.38 -23.89
C PRO A 45 10.71 13.55 -25.17
N ILE A 46 9.58 13.24 -25.81
CA ILE A 46 9.55 12.41 -27.01
C ILE A 46 9.00 13.22 -28.18
N ARG A 47 9.79 13.35 -29.25
CA ARG A 47 9.37 14.05 -30.46
C ARG A 47 8.21 13.35 -31.17
N ASN A 48 8.28 12.04 -31.31
CA ASN A 48 7.23 11.20 -31.91
C ASN A 48 7.27 9.81 -31.29
N LYS A 49 6.13 9.33 -30.77
CA LYS A 49 5.93 7.94 -30.35
C LYS A 49 4.73 7.36 -31.08
N SER A 50 4.95 6.23 -31.74
CA SER A 50 3.92 5.54 -32.52
C SER A 50 3.83 4.07 -32.11
N TYR A 51 2.63 3.60 -31.80
CA TYR A 51 2.32 2.18 -31.66
C TYR A 51 1.63 1.69 -32.93
N TYR A 52 2.09 0.54 -33.43
CA TYR A 52 1.48 -0.18 -34.53
C TYR A 52 0.92 -1.49 -33.99
N PHE A 53 -0.39 -1.65 -34.08
CA PHE A 53 -1.10 -2.78 -33.50
C PHE A 53 -1.91 -3.49 -34.57
N ARG A 54 -1.60 -4.77 -34.81
CA ARG A 54 -2.39 -5.62 -35.69
C ARG A 54 -3.21 -6.60 -34.83
N PRO A 55 -4.52 -6.36 -34.66
CA PRO A 55 -5.34 -7.24 -33.84
C PRO A 55 -5.60 -8.58 -34.53
N TRP A 56 -5.75 -9.64 -33.75
CA TRP A 56 -6.14 -10.96 -34.26
C TRP A 56 -7.67 -11.16 -34.30
N ALA A 57 -8.43 -10.30 -33.61
CA ALA A 57 -9.89 -10.26 -33.54
C ALA A 57 -10.37 -8.82 -33.30
N ASP A 58 -11.67 -8.59 -33.11
CA ASP A 58 -12.17 -7.25 -32.78
C ASP A 58 -11.61 -6.75 -31.44
N ALA A 59 -10.74 -5.75 -31.51
CA ALA A 59 -10.12 -5.11 -30.37
C ALA A 59 -10.79 -3.77 -30.05
N ARG A 60 -10.88 -3.45 -28.76
CA ARG A 60 -11.35 -2.18 -28.23
C ARG A 60 -10.20 -1.45 -27.56
N VAL A 61 -10.40 -0.14 -27.40
CA VAL A 61 -9.39 0.77 -26.87
C VAL A 61 -10.06 1.68 -25.84
N LEU A 62 -9.45 1.82 -24.68
CA LEU A 62 -9.70 2.92 -23.76
C LEU A 62 -8.51 3.86 -23.78
N THR A 63 -8.75 5.16 -23.80
CA THR A 63 -7.72 6.21 -23.79
C THR A 63 -7.73 6.94 -22.45
N PHE A 64 -6.55 7.30 -21.95
CA PHE A 64 -6.35 7.97 -20.68
C PHE A 64 -5.39 9.14 -20.85
N ASN A 65 -5.78 10.31 -20.33
CA ASN A 65 -5.00 11.55 -20.36
C ASN A 65 -4.48 11.92 -21.77
N MET A 66 -5.24 11.56 -22.81
CA MET A 66 -4.90 11.83 -24.20
C MET A 66 -6.18 12.14 -24.99
N PRO A 67 -6.08 12.88 -26.12
CA PRO A 67 -7.24 13.10 -26.98
C PRO A 67 -7.87 11.79 -27.46
N ASP A 68 -9.18 11.75 -27.67
CA ASP A 68 -9.97 10.55 -28.06
C ASP A 68 -9.63 9.98 -29.46
N LYS A 69 -8.51 10.37 -30.04
CA LYS A 69 -7.95 9.77 -31.25
C LYS A 69 -6.98 8.66 -30.82
N GLY A 70 -7.55 7.53 -30.39
CA GLY A 70 -6.80 6.30 -30.13
C GLY A 70 -6.23 5.70 -31.43
N PHE A 71 -6.51 4.42 -31.66
CA PHE A 71 -6.04 3.70 -32.84
C PHE A 71 -6.80 4.08 -34.12
N GLN A 72 -6.08 4.45 -35.18
CA GLN A 72 -6.62 4.71 -36.52
C GLN A 72 -6.17 3.61 -37.49
N LYS A 73 -7.00 3.28 -38.49
CA LYS A 73 -6.62 2.28 -39.51
C LYS A 73 -5.36 2.73 -40.25
N ASP A 74 -4.43 1.79 -40.42
CA ASP A 74 -3.19 1.95 -41.17
C ASP A 74 -3.02 0.80 -42.19
N LYS A 75 -1.99 0.88 -43.03
CA LYS A 75 -1.71 -0.11 -44.08
C LYS A 75 -1.41 -1.48 -43.50
N GLY A 76 -1.71 -2.53 -44.26
CA GLY A 76 -1.37 -3.91 -43.91
C GLY A 76 -2.20 -4.51 -42.75
N GLY A 77 -3.37 -3.93 -42.46
CA GLY A 77 -4.24 -4.38 -41.37
C GLY A 77 -3.78 -3.93 -39.98
N PHE A 78 -2.80 -3.02 -39.90
CA PHE A 78 -2.42 -2.39 -38.66
C PHE A 78 -3.39 -1.27 -38.31
N TYR A 79 -3.44 -0.99 -37.03
CA TYR A 79 -3.90 0.26 -36.49
C TYR A 79 -2.70 1.02 -35.94
N ARG A 80 -2.71 2.34 -36.08
CA ARG A 80 -1.67 3.23 -35.58
C ARG A 80 -2.23 4.23 -34.59
N ALA A 81 -1.55 4.37 -33.46
CA ALA A 81 -1.76 5.45 -32.51
C ALA A 81 -0.44 6.24 -32.41
N THR A 82 -0.52 7.58 -32.46
CA THR A 82 0.66 8.44 -32.50
C THR A 82 0.47 9.66 -31.64
N MET A 83 1.50 9.98 -30.86
CA MET A 83 1.61 11.26 -30.18
C MET A 83 2.91 11.96 -30.59
N GLU A 84 2.81 13.26 -30.82
CA GLU A 84 3.92 14.13 -31.22
C GLU A 84 4.17 15.17 -30.13
N ASN A 85 5.41 15.62 -30.01
CA ASN A 85 5.85 16.63 -29.04
C ASN A 85 5.40 16.30 -27.60
N VAL A 86 5.59 15.05 -27.22
CA VAL A 86 5.17 14.51 -25.94
C VAL A 86 6.09 15.02 -24.85
N LYS A 87 5.52 15.73 -23.87
CA LYS A 87 6.24 16.21 -22.69
C LYS A 87 6.70 15.04 -21.83
N SER A 88 7.86 15.19 -21.21
CA SER A 88 8.29 14.25 -20.16
C SER A 88 7.35 14.31 -18.96
N VAL A 89 7.26 13.20 -18.24
CA VAL A 89 6.68 13.14 -16.90
C VAL A 89 7.82 13.09 -15.90
N LYS A 90 7.81 14.00 -14.93
CA LYS A 90 8.81 14.04 -13.87
C LYS A 90 8.19 13.52 -12.58
N THR A 91 8.90 12.66 -11.86
CA THR A 91 8.41 12.21 -10.57
C THR A 91 8.45 13.37 -9.58
N GLU A 92 7.32 13.66 -8.93
CA GLU A 92 7.21 14.64 -7.85
C GLU A 92 6.82 13.91 -6.55
N PRO A 93 7.35 14.29 -5.38
CA PRO A 93 7.00 13.66 -4.10
C PRO A 93 5.50 13.72 -3.86
N HIS A 94 4.86 12.59 -3.51
CA HIS A 94 3.40 12.51 -3.32
C HIS A 94 2.57 12.93 -4.56
N MET A 95 3.04 12.70 -5.78
CA MET A 95 2.17 12.80 -6.96
C MET A 95 1.14 11.65 -6.98
N PRO A 96 -0.03 11.83 -7.63
CA PRO A 96 -0.93 10.71 -7.96
C PRO A 96 -0.21 9.58 -8.70
N PRO A 97 -0.81 8.36 -8.75
CA PRO A 97 -0.31 7.27 -9.58
C PRO A 97 -0.02 7.72 -11.00
N ILE A 98 1.01 7.12 -11.61
CA ILE A 98 1.49 7.55 -12.92
C ILE A 98 0.38 7.51 -13.98
N ASP A 99 -0.57 6.57 -13.89
CA ASP A 99 -1.69 6.42 -14.84
C ASP A 99 -2.80 7.49 -14.69
N GLU A 100 -2.77 8.31 -13.64
CA GLU A 100 -3.58 9.52 -13.52
C GLU A 100 -2.95 10.72 -14.25
N ILE A 101 -1.68 10.58 -14.64
CA ILE A 101 -0.87 11.69 -15.15
C ILE A 101 -0.45 11.44 -16.60
N GLN A 102 0.07 10.26 -16.87
CA GLN A 102 0.64 9.93 -18.17
C GLN A 102 -0.46 9.70 -19.21
N SER A 103 -0.18 10.05 -20.46
CA SER A 103 -0.99 9.64 -21.61
C SER A 103 -0.76 8.17 -21.93
N TRP A 104 -1.81 7.36 -21.93
CA TRP A 104 -1.72 5.94 -22.29
C TRP A 104 -3.04 5.42 -22.84
N LEU A 105 -2.98 4.25 -23.49
CA LEU A 105 -4.18 3.53 -23.93
C LEU A 105 -4.15 2.07 -23.46
N LEU A 106 -5.34 1.51 -23.26
CA LEU A 106 -5.55 0.10 -22.93
C LEU A 106 -6.18 -0.59 -24.12
N VAL A 107 -5.50 -1.61 -24.65
CA VAL A 107 -6.09 -2.51 -25.67
C VAL A 107 -6.69 -3.72 -25.00
N TYR A 108 -7.89 -4.11 -25.40
CA TYR A 108 -8.54 -5.31 -24.90
C TYR A 108 -9.48 -5.91 -25.95
N TYR A 109 -9.73 -7.21 -25.87
CA TYR A 109 -10.65 -7.92 -26.74
C TYR A 109 -11.97 -8.15 -26.02
N ALA A 110 -13.08 -7.84 -26.69
CA ALA A 110 -14.41 -8.01 -26.12
C ALA A 110 -15.42 -8.45 -27.18
N SER A 111 -16.00 -9.64 -26.98
CA SER A 111 -16.97 -10.24 -27.91
C SER A 111 -18.41 -9.75 -27.69
N ARG A 112 -18.75 -9.27 -26.49
CA ARG A 112 -20.10 -8.80 -26.15
C ARG A 112 -20.22 -7.30 -26.32
N GLN A 113 -21.30 -6.82 -26.93
CA GLN A 113 -21.63 -5.41 -26.89
C GLN A 113 -22.08 -5.02 -25.49
N ILE A 114 -21.53 -3.91 -25.00
CA ILE A 114 -21.79 -3.35 -23.68
C ILE A 114 -22.45 -2.00 -23.93
N LYS A 115 -23.63 -1.77 -23.35
CA LYS A 115 -24.39 -0.53 -23.59
C LYS A 115 -23.81 0.64 -22.82
N ASP A 116 -23.51 0.42 -21.54
CA ASP A 116 -22.98 1.40 -20.61
C ASP A 116 -22.23 0.72 -19.46
N SER A 117 -21.72 1.51 -18.51
CA SER A 117 -20.99 0.99 -17.36
C SER A 117 -21.85 0.13 -16.42
N GLY A 118 -23.14 0.41 -16.28
CA GLY A 118 -24.04 -0.39 -15.43
C GLY A 118 -24.29 -1.78 -16.03
N ASP A 119 -24.53 -1.84 -17.34
CA ASP A 119 -24.63 -3.08 -18.12
C ASP A 119 -23.32 -3.90 -18.00
N PHE A 120 -22.17 -3.23 -18.12
CA PHE A 120 -20.86 -3.87 -17.93
C PHE A 120 -20.74 -4.52 -16.55
N TRP A 121 -20.94 -3.76 -15.47
CA TRP A 121 -20.75 -4.28 -14.11
C TRP A 121 -21.80 -5.31 -13.71
N SER A 122 -23.00 -5.25 -14.27
CA SER A 122 -23.99 -6.31 -14.08
C SER A 122 -23.54 -7.63 -14.70
N ILE A 123 -23.02 -7.59 -15.94
CA ILE A 123 -22.54 -8.79 -16.63
C ILE A 123 -21.26 -9.30 -15.97
N TYR A 124 -20.30 -8.41 -15.75
CA TYR A 124 -18.99 -8.76 -15.24
C TYR A 124 -19.04 -9.16 -13.76
N GLY A 125 -19.89 -8.53 -12.94
CA GLY A 125 -20.16 -8.98 -11.58
C GLY A 125 -20.67 -10.43 -11.55
N GLY A 126 -21.52 -10.83 -12.52
CA GLY A 126 -21.92 -12.21 -12.70
C GLY A 126 -20.75 -13.15 -13.05
N VAL A 127 -19.85 -12.71 -13.93
CA VAL A 127 -18.61 -13.46 -14.27
C VAL A 127 -17.72 -13.64 -13.04
N ILE A 128 -17.51 -12.59 -12.23
CA ILE A 128 -16.76 -12.68 -10.99
C ILE A 128 -17.42 -13.68 -10.04
N VAL A 129 -18.75 -13.62 -9.87
CA VAL A 129 -19.52 -14.54 -9.01
C VAL A 129 -19.30 -16.01 -9.41
N GLU A 130 -19.20 -16.29 -10.71
CA GLU A 130 -18.92 -17.63 -11.24
C GLU A 130 -17.45 -18.03 -11.03
N VAL A 131 -16.50 -17.14 -11.36
CA VAL A 131 -15.05 -17.41 -11.26
C VAL A 131 -14.61 -17.64 -9.82
N TYR A 132 -15.13 -16.85 -8.88
CA TYR A 132 -14.85 -16.97 -7.44
C TYR A 132 -15.80 -17.94 -6.71
N ASP A 133 -16.74 -18.59 -7.41
CA ASP A 133 -17.76 -19.46 -6.81
C ASP A 133 -18.39 -18.84 -5.54
N VAL A 134 -18.82 -17.57 -5.64
CA VAL A 134 -19.27 -16.76 -4.49
C VAL A 134 -20.39 -17.44 -3.70
N LYS A 135 -21.15 -18.36 -4.32
CA LYS A 135 -22.13 -19.21 -3.60
C LYS A 135 -21.51 -19.90 -2.42
N LYS A 136 -20.37 -20.53 -2.68
CA LYS A 136 -19.82 -21.57 -1.84
C LYS A 136 -19.33 -20.96 -0.55
N THR A 137 -18.85 -19.73 -0.67
CA THR A 137 -18.52 -18.85 0.44
C THR A 137 -19.78 -18.36 1.14
N LEU A 138 -20.71 -17.71 0.43
CA LEU A 138 -21.87 -17.03 1.07
C LEU A 138 -23.01 -17.98 1.50
N LYS A 139 -22.98 -19.25 1.12
CA LYS A 139 -23.91 -20.30 1.56
C LYS A 139 -23.14 -21.45 2.23
N PRO A 140 -22.62 -21.22 3.44
CA PRO A 140 -21.79 -22.18 4.15
C PRO A 140 -22.54 -23.49 4.42
N GLY A 141 -21.80 -24.61 4.33
CA GLY A 141 -22.29 -25.91 4.73
C GLY A 141 -22.27 -26.12 6.25
N LYS A 142 -22.69 -27.33 6.67
CA LYS A 142 -22.77 -27.72 8.09
C LYS A 142 -21.44 -27.54 8.84
N ASP A 143 -20.32 -27.99 8.27
CA ASP A 143 -19.02 -27.96 8.94
C ASP A 143 -18.53 -26.53 9.24
N ILE A 144 -18.65 -25.61 8.25
CA ILE A 144 -18.33 -24.19 8.44
C ILE A 144 -19.26 -23.57 9.49
N THR A 145 -20.55 -23.91 9.44
CA THR A 145 -21.55 -23.39 10.39
C THR A 145 -21.25 -23.81 11.82
N LEU A 146 -20.92 -25.09 12.04
CA LEU A 146 -20.51 -25.60 13.35
C LEU A 146 -19.24 -24.91 13.85
N LYS A 147 -18.25 -24.73 12.97
CA LYS A 147 -17.01 -24.04 13.35
C LYS A 147 -17.25 -22.58 13.72
N ALA A 148 -18.07 -21.87 12.94
CA ALA A 148 -18.44 -20.49 13.27
C ALA A 148 -19.14 -20.38 14.63
N GLN A 149 -20.10 -21.28 14.91
CA GLN A 149 -20.81 -21.34 16.20
C GLN A 149 -19.88 -21.62 17.38
N GLU A 150 -18.91 -22.51 17.22
CA GLU A 150 -17.87 -22.81 18.21
C GLU A 150 -17.05 -21.54 18.53
N LEU A 151 -16.55 -20.86 17.49
CA LEU A 151 -15.68 -19.68 17.64
C LEU A 151 -16.39 -18.50 18.32
N ILE A 152 -17.68 -18.31 18.04
CA ILE A 152 -18.46 -17.18 18.57
C ILE A 152 -19.24 -17.52 19.84
N ALA A 153 -19.04 -18.70 20.42
CA ALA A 153 -19.79 -19.15 21.60
C ALA A 153 -19.69 -18.13 22.74
N GLY A 154 -20.85 -17.79 23.32
CA GLY A 154 -20.96 -16.83 24.42
C GLY A 154 -20.89 -15.35 24.02
N VAL A 155 -20.78 -15.03 22.73
CA VAL A 155 -20.72 -13.64 22.23
C VAL A 155 -22.03 -13.22 21.58
N THR A 156 -22.55 -12.07 21.98
CA THR A 156 -23.74 -11.46 21.36
C THR A 156 -23.39 -10.33 20.40
N ASP A 157 -22.39 -9.50 20.75
CA ASP A 157 -21.96 -8.35 19.95
C ASP A 157 -21.45 -8.78 18.55
N PRO A 158 -22.05 -8.26 17.46
CA PRO A 158 -21.66 -8.64 16.10
C PRO A 158 -20.20 -8.33 15.76
N MET A 159 -19.64 -7.22 16.26
CA MET A 159 -18.24 -6.86 15.98
C MET A 159 -17.26 -7.81 16.66
N GLU A 160 -17.52 -8.17 17.93
CA GLU A 160 -16.73 -9.16 18.65
C GLU A 160 -16.83 -10.56 18.02
N LYS A 161 -17.98 -10.93 17.45
CA LYS A 161 -18.10 -12.15 16.63
C LYS A 161 -17.13 -12.10 15.45
N MET A 162 -17.11 -11.00 14.70
CA MET A 162 -16.19 -10.84 13.57
C MET A 162 -14.73 -10.85 14.03
N ARG A 163 -14.40 -10.24 15.17
CA ARG A 163 -13.06 -10.25 15.76
C ARG A 163 -12.56 -11.68 15.98
N ARG A 164 -13.37 -12.53 16.61
CA ARG A 164 -13.01 -13.94 16.86
C ARG A 164 -12.83 -14.75 15.60
N LEU A 165 -13.70 -14.55 14.60
CA LEU A 165 -13.56 -15.23 13.31
C LEU A 165 -12.30 -14.79 12.56
N PHE A 166 -12.01 -13.48 12.59
CA PHE A 166 -10.82 -12.91 11.98
C PHE A 166 -9.54 -13.40 12.66
N ASP A 167 -9.50 -13.39 14.00
CA ASP A 167 -8.38 -13.93 14.78
C ASP A 167 -8.14 -15.41 14.49
N PHE A 168 -9.20 -16.20 14.42
CA PHE A 168 -9.10 -17.60 14.02
C PHE A 168 -8.46 -17.74 12.63
N CYS A 169 -8.93 -16.98 11.64
CA CYS A 169 -8.36 -17.01 10.29
C CYS A 169 -6.85 -16.65 10.29
N LYS A 170 -6.43 -15.65 11.07
CA LYS A 170 -5.01 -15.25 11.13
C LYS A 170 -4.12 -16.19 11.94
N ALA A 171 -4.65 -16.77 13.03
CA ALA A 171 -3.86 -17.58 13.95
C ALA A 171 -3.80 -19.06 13.55
N GLU A 172 -4.90 -19.61 13.03
CA GLU A 172 -5.04 -21.05 12.79
C GLU A 172 -4.86 -21.46 11.33
N ILE A 173 -4.83 -20.51 10.40
CA ILE A 173 -4.67 -20.79 8.96
C ILE A 173 -3.33 -20.23 8.51
N LYS A 174 -2.43 -21.13 8.09
CA LYS A 174 -1.12 -20.76 7.54
C LYS A 174 -1.30 -20.02 6.21
N ASN A 175 -0.84 -18.77 6.17
CA ASN A 175 -0.88 -17.96 4.96
C ASN A 175 0.32 -18.25 4.06
N LEU A 176 0.04 -18.80 2.88
CA LEU A 176 1.06 -19.23 1.93
C LEU A 176 1.74 -18.07 1.19
N ASP A 177 1.08 -16.92 1.05
CA ASP A 177 1.65 -15.74 0.38
C ASP A 177 2.72 -15.06 1.24
N TYR A 178 2.57 -15.18 2.56
CA TYR A 178 3.46 -14.64 3.60
C TYR A 178 4.41 -15.69 4.20
N ASP A 179 4.39 -16.93 3.70
CA ASP A 179 5.32 -17.96 4.13
C ASP A 179 6.72 -17.70 3.55
N THR A 180 7.64 -17.30 4.41
CA THR A 180 9.04 -17.03 4.04
C THR A 180 9.90 -18.28 3.91
N THR A 181 9.37 -19.46 4.26
CA THR A 181 10.07 -20.74 4.10
C THR A 181 9.90 -21.35 2.72
N LEU A 182 8.89 -20.92 1.97
CA LEU A 182 8.60 -21.39 0.63
C LEU A 182 9.29 -20.53 -0.42
N THR A 183 9.95 -21.19 -1.37
CA THR A 183 10.40 -20.56 -2.61
C THR A 183 9.21 -20.29 -3.54
N GLU A 184 9.36 -19.34 -4.46
CA GLU A 184 8.32 -19.05 -5.46
C GLU A 184 8.01 -20.26 -6.35
N GLU A 185 8.99 -21.13 -6.63
CA GLU A 185 8.77 -22.37 -7.38
C GLU A 185 7.92 -23.37 -6.58
N GLU A 186 8.17 -23.50 -5.28
CA GLU A 186 7.34 -24.35 -4.42
C GLU A 186 5.92 -23.80 -4.28
N LYS A 187 5.75 -22.48 -4.27
CA LYS A 187 4.42 -21.84 -4.27
C LYS A 187 3.64 -22.14 -5.55
N ASP A 188 4.28 -22.08 -6.71
CA ASP A 188 3.67 -22.39 -8.01
C ASP A 188 3.17 -23.85 -8.07
N ASP A 189 3.83 -24.77 -7.35
CA ASP A 189 3.46 -26.18 -7.27
C ASP A 189 2.36 -26.48 -6.22
N LEU A 190 1.99 -25.50 -5.39
CA LEU A 190 0.95 -25.70 -4.38
C LEU A 190 -0.42 -25.87 -5.03
N LYS A 191 -1.13 -26.91 -4.61
CA LYS A 191 -2.52 -27.12 -5.04
C LYS A 191 -3.41 -26.07 -4.37
N PRO A 192 -4.10 -25.22 -5.14
CA PRO A 192 -4.97 -24.20 -4.57
C PRO A 192 -6.08 -24.84 -3.73
N SER A 193 -6.55 -24.12 -2.72
CA SER A 193 -7.75 -24.53 -2.01
C SER A 193 -8.95 -24.42 -2.95
N LYS A 194 -9.84 -25.41 -2.87
CA LYS A 194 -11.00 -25.50 -3.78
C LYS A 194 -12.26 -24.88 -3.18
N SER A 195 -12.22 -24.49 -1.91
CA SER A 195 -13.34 -23.93 -1.16
C SER A 195 -12.91 -23.42 0.22
N PRO A 196 -13.73 -22.57 0.86
CA PRO A 196 -13.58 -22.25 2.29
C PRO A 196 -13.43 -23.48 3.20
N LEU A 197 -14.21 -24.55 2.94
CA LEU A 197 -14.15 -25.78 3.72
C LEU A 197 -12.81 -26.53 3.52
N ASP A 198 -12.27 -26.50 2.31
CA ASP A 198 -10.96 -27.07 2.01
C ASP A 198 -9.86 -26.29 2.73
N THR A 199 -9.90 -24.95 2.69
CA THR A 199 -8.99 -24.06 3.46
C THR A 199 -9.05 -24.36 4.96
N LEU A 200 -10.25 -24.49 5.54
CA LEU A 200 -10.42 -24.83 6.95
C LEU A 200 -9.82 -26.20 7.29
N ARG A 201 -10.04 -27.22 6.45
CA ARG A 201 -9.56 -28.59 6.69
C ARG A 201 -8.04 -28.70 6.54
N LYS A 202 -7.47 -27.99 5.57
CA LYS A 202 -6.03 -27.95 5.31
C LYS A 202 -5.27 -27.09 6.32
N LYS A 203 -5.94 -26.14 7.00
CA LYS A 203 -5.32 -25.11 7.85
C LYS A 203 -4.24 -24.29 7.12
N GLN A 204 -4.41 -24.11 5.82
CA GLN A 204 -3.53 -23.27 5.00
C GLN A 204 -4.26 -22.76 3.76
N GLY A 205 -3.83 -21.62 3.24
CA GLY A 205 -4.37 -21.01 2.02
C GLY A 205 -3.61 -19.75 1.61
N THR A 206 -3.90 -19.27 0.41
CA THR A 206 -3.51 -17.93 -0.05
C THR A 206 -4.31 -16.84 0.67
N THR A 207 -3.95 -15.58 0.46
CA THR A 207 -4.68 -14.40 0.92
C THR A 207 -6.16 -14.48 0.53
N ALA A 208 -6.44 -14.83 -0.74
CA ALA A 208 -7.80 -15.00 -1.23
C ALA A 208 -8.53 -16.13 -0.48
N ASP A 209 -7.91 -17.31 -0.35
CA ASP A 209 -8.51 -18.47 0.32
C ASP A 209 -8.89 -18.17 1.79
N ILE A 210 -8.05 -17.40 2.49
CA ILE A 210 -8.27 -17.00 3.88
C ILE A 210 -9.43 -16.00 3.98
N ASN A 211 -9.47 -15.03 3.06
CA ASN A 211 -10.56 -14.06 2.98
C ASN A 211 -11.90 -14.76 2.67
N GLU A 212 -11.90 -15.74 1.77
CA GLU A 212 -13.10 -16.53 1.48
C GLU A 212 -13.53 -17.40 2.66
N LEU A 213 -12.58 -18.01 3.39
CA LEU A 213 -12.88 -18.72 4.63
C LEU A 213 -13.53 -17.80 5.66
N PHE A 214 -12.99 -16.60 5.87
CA PHE A 214 -13.59 -15.61 6.74
C PHE A 214 -15.00 -15.24 6.27
N GLY A 215 -15.19 -14.99 4.97
CA GLY A 215 -16.52 -14.68 4.41
C GLY A 215 -17.54 -15.79 4.65
N SER A 216 -17.10 -17.05 4.56
CA SER A 216 -17.97 -18.21 4.82
C SER A 216 -18.34 -18.37 6.30
N LEU A 217 -17.36 -18.15 7.19
CA LEU A 217 -17.60 -18.12 8.64
C LEU A 217 -18.52 -16.96 9.04
N ALA A 218 -18.31 -15.77 8.48
CA ALA A 218 -19.13 -14.59 8.74
C ALA A 218 -20.57 -14.79 8.24
N ALA A 219 -20.76 -15.30 7.02
CA ALA A 219 -22.09 -15.63 6.48
C ALA A 219 -22.82 -16.67 7.35
N ALA A 220 -22.10 -17.61 7.98
CA ALA A 220 -22.69 -18.60 8.89
C ALA A 220 -23.28 -18.00 10.17
N THR A 221 -22.92 -16.75 10.51
CA THR A 221 -23.50 -16.03 11.65
C THR A 221 -24.87 -15.41 11.34
N GLY A 222 -25.31 -15.45 10.08
CA GLY A 222 -26.56 -14.86 9.61
C GLY A 222 -26.48 -13.38 9.25
N LEU A 223 -25.28 -12.76 9.34
CA LEU A 223 -25.05 -11.40 8.85
C LEU A 223 -24.99 -11.36 7.32
N GLU A 224 -25.40 -10.22 6.74
CA GLU A 224 -25.27 -10.02 5.29
C GLU A 224 -23.79 -9.84 4.94
N THR A 225 -23.26 -10.76 4.15
CA THR A 225 -21.84 -10.83 3.78
C THR A 225 -21.70 -10.77 2.26
N ARG A 226 -20.74 -9.98 1.77
CA ARG A 226 -20.46 -9.77 0.34
C ARG A 226 -18.96 -9.77 0.07
N TYR A 227 -18.57 -10.13 -1.15
CA TYR A 227 -17.20 -9.92 -1.63
C TYR A 227 -17.04 -8.45 -1.98
N ALA A 228 -15.94 -7.83 -1.57
CA ALA A 228 -15.58 -6.47 -1.96
C ALA A 228 -14.55 -6.50 -3.08
N PHE A 229 -14.91 -5.95 -4.24
CA PHE A 229 -13.99 -5.68 -5.34
C PHE A 229 -13.77 -4.18 -5.46
N THR A 230 -12.53 -3.72 -5.35
CA THR A 230 -12.19 -2.29 -5.39
C THR A 230 -11.11 -2.01 -6.41
N GLY A 231 -10.92 -0.75 -6.77
CA GLY A 231 -9.70 -0.34 -7.47
C GLY A 231 -8.49 -0.27 -6.55
N ASP A 232 -7.29 -0.33 -7.15
CA ASP A 232 -6.02 -0.09 -6.48
C ASP A 232 -5.59 1.38 -6.68
N ARG A 233 -5.70 2.19 -5.61
CA ARG A 233 -5.31 3.61 -5.64
C ARG A 233 -3.82 3.86 -5.81
N SER A 234 -2.96 2.84 -5.77
CA SER A 234 -1.54 2.98 -6.16
C SER A 234 -1.34 2.90 -7.68
N GLU A 235 -2.29 2.32 -8.42
CA GLU A 235 -2.25 2.26 -9.88
C GLU A 235 -3.10 3.35 -10.52
N LYS A 236 -4.35 3.49 -10.07
CA LYS A 236 -5.33 4.37 -10.69
C LYS A 236 -6.46 4.75 -9.74
N PHE A 237 -7.04 5.94 -9.92
CA PHE A 237 -8.28 6.31 -9.23
C PHE A 237 -9.48 5.70 -9.97
N PHE A 238 -9.98 4.61 -9.40
CA PHE A 238 -11.08 3.85 -9.95
C PHE A 238 -12.42 4.57 -9.77
N SER A 239 -13.22 4.58 -10.82
CA SER A 239 -14.61 5.00 -10.80
C SER A 239 -15.49 3.92 -11.40
N ILE A 240 -16.69 3.71 -10.83
CA ILE A 240 -17.67 2.77 -11.36
C ILE A 240 -18.09 3.06 -12.81
N ARG A 241 -17.85 4.28 -13.31
CA ARG A 241 -18.10 4.63 -14.72
C ARG A 241 -17.08 4.02 -15.69
N GLN A 242 -15.93 3.56 -15.19
CA GLN A 242 -14.88 2.93 -15.99
C GLN A 242 -15.19 1.44 -16.17
N ALA A 243 -15.77 1.09 -17.32
CA ALA A 243 -16.27 -0.26 -17.61
C ALA A 243 -15.16 -1.23 -18.07
N HIS A 244 -14.25 -1.59 -17.18
CA HIS A 244 -13.21 -2.57 -17.48
C HIS A 244 -12.81 -3.40 -16.25
N GLN A 245 -12.65 -4.71 -16.46
CA GLN A 245 -12.40 -5.66 -15.37
C GLN A 245 -11.06 -5.47 -14.67
N SER A 246 -10.02 -5.08 -15.41
CA SER A 246 -8.67 -4.92 -14.85
C SER A 246 -8.53 -3.73 -13.91
N PHE A 247 -9.60 -2.97 -13.67
CA PHE A 247 -9.61 -1.84 -12.76
C PHE A 247 -10.12 -2.20 -11.37
N VAL A 248 -10.53 -3.45 -11.15
CA VAL A 248 -10.91 -3.94 -9.84
C VAL A 248 -10.21 -5.25 -9.51
N HIS A 249 -9.92 -5.46 -8.23
CA HIS A 249 -9.40 -6.70 -7.68
C HIS A 249 -10.14 -7.06 -6.40
N PHE A 250 -9.97 -8.30 -5.92
CA PHE A 250 -10.60 -8.75 -4.68
C PHE A 250 -9.88 -8.15 -3.48
N ALA A 251 -10.53 -7.22 -2.78
CA ALA A 251 -9.96 -6.51 -1.63
C ALA A 251 -10.26 -7.21 -0.29
N GLY A 252 -11.31 -8.02 -0.23
CA GLY A 252 -11.69 -8.73 0.99
C GLY A 252 -13.21 -8.88 1.13
N ILE A 253 -13.66 -9.03 2.38
CA ILE A 253 -15.05 -9.32 2.70
C ILE A 253 -15.71 -8.12 3.37
N ALA A 254 -16.88 -7.73 2.87
CA ALA A 254 -17.75 -6.77 3.51
C ALA A 254 -18.87 -7.49 4.29
N VAL A 255 -19.08 -7.11 5.55
CA VAL A 255 -20.15 -7.63 6.40
C VAL A 255 -21.00 -6.46 6.89
N LYS A 256 -22.32 -6.56 6.75
CA LYS A 256 -23.24 -5.52 7.20
C LYS A 256 -23.51 -5.66 8.70
N ILE A 257 -23.09 -4.66 9.47
CA ILE A 257 -23.21 -4.60 10.93
C ILE A 257 -23.86 -3.25 11.29
N ASN A 258 -24.98 -3.29 12.01
CA ASN A 258 -25.74 -2.09 12.40
C ASN A 258 -26.03 -1.16 11.20
N ASP A 259 -26.49 -1.75 10.09
CA ASP A 259 -26.77 -1.08 8.82
C ASP A 259 -25.59 -0.39 8.12
N ARG A 260 -24.35 -0.69 8.55
CA ARG A 260 -23.12 -0.20 7.91
C ARG A 260 -22.30 -1.36 7.37
N TRP A 261 -21.66 -1.16 6.22
CA TRP A 261 -20.70 -2.12 5.69
C TRP A 261 -19.37 -1.95 6.41
N THR A 262 -18.91 -3.02 7.05
CA THR A 262 -17.58 -3.13 7.66
C THR A 262 -16.75 -4.12 6.85
N TYR A 263 -15.45 -3.85 6.69
CA TYR A 263 -14.58 -4.55 5.76
C TYR A 263 -13.49 -5.30 6.51
N PHE A 264 -13.16 -6.50 6.02
CA PHE A 264 -12.21 -7.40 6.65
C PHE A 264 -11.39 -8.13 5.58
N SER A 265 -10.08 -8.14 5.75
CA SER A 265 -9.15 -8.95 4.95
C SER A 265 -8.14 -9.68 5.85
N PRO A 266 -8.53 -10.77 6.55
CA PRO A 266 -7.58 -11.51 7.38
C PRO A 266 -6.45 -12.19 6.58
N GLY A 267 -6.64 -12.39 5.28
CA GLY A 267 -5.62 -12.87 4.36
C GLY A 267 -4.53 -11.83 4.08
N ASP A 268 -4.84 -10.54 4.13
CA ASP A 268 -3.81 -9.49 4.14
C ASP A 268 -3.16 -9.45 5.51
N TYR A 269 -2.17 -10.33 5.70
CA TYR A 269 -1.72 -10.75 7.02
C TYR A 269 -1.44 -9.58 7.96
N PHE A 270 -0.76 -8.54 7.48
CA PHE A 270 -0.38 -7.37 8.29
C PHE A 270 -1.41 -6.24 8.35
N VAL A 271 -2.56 -6.34 7.67
CA VAL A 271 -3.66 -5.37 7.77
C VAL A 271 -4.48 -5.68 9.02
N PRO A 272 -4.64 -4.76 9.98
CA PRO A 272 -5.31 -5.05 11.24
C PRO A 272 -6.82 -5.23 11.08
N PHE A 273 -7.47 -5.79 12.10
CA PHE A 273 -8.93 -5.95 12.13
C PHE A 273 -9.68 -4.65 11.83
N GLY A 274 -10.70 -4.75 10.96
CA GLY A 274 -11.58 -3.63 10.60
C GLY A 274 -10.96 -2.62 9.63
N MET A 275 -9.80 -2.94 9.04
CA MET A 275 -9.17 -2.16 7.98
C MET A 275 -9.05 -2.98 6.69
N LEU A 276 -9.04 -2.29 5.56
CA LEU A 276 -8.53 -2.79 4.27
C LEU A 276 -7.11 -2.26 4.06
N ASP A 277 -6.37 -2.77 3.08
CA ASP A 277 -5.11 -2.13 2.65
C ASP A 277 -5.39 -0.68 2.22
N TRP A 278 -4.43 0.24 2.39
CA TRP A 278 -4.64 1.64 2.02
C TRP A 278 -5.03 1.79 0.55
N ARG A 279 -4.55 0.91 -0.34
CA ARG A 279 -4.87 0.92 -1.77
C ARG A 279 -6.36 0.76 -2.06
N GLU A 280 -7.11 0.19 -1.12
CA GLU A 280 -8.50 -0.26 -1.27
C GLU A 280 -9.48 0.58 -0.44
N GLN A 281 -8.99 1.58 0.29
CA GLN A 281 -9.79 2.56 1.02
C GLN A 281 -10.10 3.77 0.14
N ASP A 282 -11.16 4.54 0.43
CA ASP A 282 -11.49 5.80 -0.28
C ASP A 282 -11.58 5.62 -1.81
N THR A 283 -12.20 4.51 -2.23
CA THR A 283 -12.33 4.15 -3.64
C THR A 283 -13.66 3.47 -3.90
N ALA A 284 -14.13 3.55 -5.15
CA ALA A 284 -15.35 2.87 -5.55
C ALA A 284 -15.19 1.35 -5.41
N ALA A 285 -16.27 0.69 -5.00
CA ALA A 285 -16.31 -0.73 -4.75
C ALA A 285 -17.58 -1.39 -5.27
N LEU A 286 -17.44 -2.62 -5.73
CA LEU A 286 -18.51 -3.55 -6.05
C LEU A 286 -18.64 -4.55 -4.91
N LEU A 287 -19.75 -4.49 -4.18
CA LEU A 287 -20.08 -5.51 -3.20
C LEU A 287 -20.95 -6.59 -3.84
N LEU A 288 -20.34 -7.73 -4.14
CA LEU A 288 -20.96 -8.84 -4.84
C LEU A 288 -21.62 -9.79 -3.84
N GLY A 289 -22.93 -9.96 -4.01
CA GLY A 289 -23.68 -11.09 -3.47
C GLY A 289 -23.75 -12.23 -4.49
N TRP A 290 -24.41 -13.33 -4.13
CA TRP A 290 -24.59 -14.47 -5.03
C TRP A 290 -25.54 -14.17 -6.22
N LYS A 291 -26.45 -13.19 -6.08
CA LYS A 291 -27.53 -12.92 -7.05
C LYS A 291 -27.62 -11.45 -7.48
N ASP A 292 -26.84 -10.59 -6.86
CA ASP A 292 -26.94 -9.15 -6.96
C ASP A 292 -25.59 -8.52 -6.64
N TYR A 293 -25.47 -7.23 -6.93
CA TYR A 293 -24.34 -6.43 -6.49
C TYR A 293 -24.84 -5.05 -6.09
N ILE A 294 -24.03 -4.36 -5.29
CA ILE A 294 -24.22 -2.94 -5.00
C ILE A 294 -22.91 -2.20 -5.22
N THR A 295 -23.02 -0.91 -5.53
CA THR A 295 -21.88 0.00 -5.71
C THR A 295 -21.80 0.93 -4.52
N ILE A 296 -20.63 1.05 -3.92
CA ILE A 296 -20.39 1.89 -2.74
C ILE A 296 -18.97 2.48 -2.82
N GLU A 297 -18.63 3.33 -1.87
CA GLU A 297 -17.26 3.79 -1.63
C GLU A 297 -16.75 3.18 -0.32
N THR A 298 -15.52 2.67 -0.33
CA THR A 298 -14.89 2.14 0.89
C THR A 298 -14.49 3.28 1.82
N PRO A 299 -14.57 3.08 3.14
CA PRO A 299 -14.22 4.12 4.10
C PRO A 299 -12.72 4.39 4.11
N LEU A 300 -12.35 5.64 4.38
CA LEU A 300 -10.97 6.04 4.69
C LEU A 300 -10.72 5.98 6.20
N SER A 301 -9.65 5.31 6.60
CA SER A 301 -9.23 5.30 8.00
C SER A 301 -8.69 6.66 8.43
N GLY A 302 -9.11 7.15 9.60
CA GLY A 302 -8.63 8.40 10.16
C GLY A 302 -7.16 8.33 10.62
N PRO A 303 -6.53 9.49 10.91
CA PRO A 303 -5.11 9.57 11.25
C PRO A 303 -4.71 8.82 12.53
N SER A 304 -5.65 8.60 13.45
CA SER A 304 -5.41 7.83 14.68
C SER A 304 -5.29 6.32 14.45
N ALA A 305 -5.80 5.80 13.32
CA ALA A 305 -5.64 4.39 12.96
C ALA A 305 -4.19 4.08 12.61
N SER A 306 -3.51 5.02 11.94
CA SER A 306 -2.13 4.91 11.46
C SER A 306 -1.23 5.87 12.25
N LYS A 307 -0.79 5.44 13.43
CA LYS A 307 -0.05 6.27 14.39
C LYS A 307 1.38 5.80 14.56
N ALA A 308 2.32 6.74 14.64
CA ALA A 308 3.64 6.50 15.23
C ALA A 308 3.69 7.11 16.63
N THR A 309 4.01 6.31 17.65
CA THR A 309 4.31 6.81 19.00
C THR A 309 5.81 6.67 19.23
N ARG A 310 6.51 7.79 19.38
CA ARG A 310 7.98 7.84 19.50
C ARG A 310 8.35 8.39 20.88
N ARG A 311 9.02 7.58 21.68
CA ARG A 311 9.50 7.94 23.02
C ARG A 311 11.02 7.96 23.04
N GLY A 312 11.60 9.02 23.58
CA GLY A 312 13.03 9.16 23.70
C GLY A 312 13.42 9.69 25.07
N ASN A 313 14.23 8.93 25.80
CA ASN A 313 14.85 9.38 27.04
C ASN A 313 16.34 9.58 26.79
N PHE A 314 16.76 10.84 26.75
CA PHE A 314 18.11 11.24 26.37
C PHE A 314 18.81 11.99 27.50
N LYS A 315 20.13 11.96 27.43
CA LYS A 315 21.05 12.82 28.17
C LYS A 315 21.89 13.58 27.16
N LEU A 316 22.03 14.88 27.38
CA LEU A 316 22.95 15.72 26.63
C LEU A 316 24.19 15.98 27.48
N SER A 317 25.36 15.71 26.93
CA SER A 317 26.65 15.89 27.60
C SER A 317 27.27 17.26 27.29
N GLU A 318 28.21 17.72 28.11
CA GLU A 318 28.86 19.05 27.96
C GLU A 318 29.66 19.23 26.66
N ASP A 319 30.09 18.12 26.05
CA ASP A 319 30.76 18.06 24.76
C ASP A 319 29.79 18.14 23.56
N GLY A 320 28.48 18.18 23.84
CA GLY A 320 27.42 18.23 22.85
C GLY A 320 26.97 16.87 22.33
N THR A 321 27.42 15.76 22.92
CA THR A 321 26.97 14.41 22.58
C THR A 321 25.59 14.14 23.19
N LEU A 322 24.63 13.69 22.37
CA LEU A 322 23.33 13.19 22.84
C LEU A 322 23.38 11.66 22.92
N GLU A 323 22.97 11.08 24.04
CA GLU A 323 22.87 9.62 24.20
C GLU A 323 21.55 9.24 24.88
N GLY A 324 20.97 8.09 24.56
CA GLY A 324 19.72 7.68 25.19
C GLY A 324 19.09 6.43 24.64
N GLU A 325 17.89 6.16 25.14
CA GLU A 325 17.04 5.05 24.75
C GLU A 325 15.83 5.55 23.94
N VAL A 326 15.54 4.83 22.86
CA VAL A 326 14.43 5.13 21.95
C VAL A 326 13.49 3.94 21.89
N GLU A 327 12.19 4.22 21.95
CA GLU A 327 11.12 3.28 21.63
C GLU A 327 10.18 3.91 20.61
N ILE A 328 9.95 3.23 19.49
CA ILE A 328 9.03 3.67 18.43
C ILE A 328 8.03 2.56 18.17
N ALA A 329 6.74 2.83 18.32
CA ALA A 329 5.66 1.90 18.02
C ALA A 329 4.78 2.45 16.89
N TYR A 330 4.55 1.62 15.87
CA TYR A 330 3.71 1.95 14.72
C TYR A 330 2.41 1.14 14.75
N THR A 331 1.29 1.75 14.38
CA THR A 331 -0.02 1.10 14.19
C THR A 331 -0.57 1.30 12.78
N GLY A 332 -1.64 0.59 12.43
CA GLY A 332 -2.35 0.73 11.16
C GLY A 332 -1.44 0.57 9.96
N HIS A 333 -1.66 1.41 8.94
CA HIS A 333 -0.92 1.33 7.67
C HIS A 333 0.58 1.57 7.81
N ILE A 334 1.01 2.37 8.80
CA ILE A 334 2.44 2.56 9.09
C ILE A 334 3.03 1.23 9.58
N SER A 335 2.36 0.56 10.51
CA SER A 335 2.78 -0.76 10.99
C SER A 335 2.81 -1.79 9.87
N THR A 336 1.77 -1.82 9.03
CA THR A 336 1.68 -2.75 7.90
C THR A 336 2.86 -2.58 6.95
N ARG A 337 3.20 -1.33 6.59
CA ARG A 337 4.37 -1.03 5.74
C ARG A 337 5.68 -1.48 6.39
N HIS A 338 5.94 -1.12 7.64
CA HIS A 338 7.17 -1.54 8.31
C HIS A 338 7.28 -3.07 8.45
N LYS A 339 6.18 -3.78 8.71
CA LYS A 339 6.18 -5.25 8.73
C LYS A 339 6.48 -5.82 7.34
N LEU A 340 5.85 -5.31 6.29
CA LEU A 340 6.11 -5.71 4.89
C LEU A 340 7.57 -5.47 4.45
N ASP A 341 8.16 -4.35 4.87
CA ASP A 341 9.56 -4.03 4.55
C ASP A 341 10.56 -4.95 5.29
N ASN A 342 10.15 -5.60 6.39
CA ASN A 342 11.06 -6.36 7.25
C ASN A 342 10.82 -7.88 7.28
N TYR A 343 9.61 -8.38 6.98
CA TYR A 343 9.28 -9.79 7.26
C TYR A 343 10.10 -10.81 6.47
N ARG A 344 10.50 -10.48 5.24
CA ARG A 344 11.37 -11.33 4.40
C ARG A 344 12.86 -11.17 4.69
N GLU A 345 13.24 -10.15 5.45
CA GLU A 345 14.63 -9.83 5.71
C GLU A 345 15.20 -10.67 6.84
N THR A 346 16.52 -10.89 6.82
CA THR A 346 17.22 -11.51 7.95
C THR A 346 17.31 -10.54 9.13
N GLU A 347 17.50 -11.04 10.35
CA GLU A 347 17.65 -10.20 11.54
C GLU A 347 18.72 -9.11 11.36
N ASN A 348 19.90 -9.48 10.87
CA ASN A 348 20.98 -8.53 10.58
C ASN A 348 20.55 -7.47 9.56
N LYS A 349 19.84 -7.84 8.49
CA LYS A 349 19.41 -6.86 7.48
C LYS A 349 18.35 -5.90 8.04
N ARG A 350 17.46 -6.37 8.92
CA ARG A 350 16.48 -5.53 9.61
C ARG A 350 17.15 -4.50 10.53
N GLU A 351 18.18 -4.91 11.26
CA GLU A 351 18.99 -3.98 12.06
C GLU A 351 19.69 -2.94 11.18
N GLU A 352 20.28 -3.35 10.05
CA GLU A 352 20.91 -2.42 9.11
C GLU A 352 19.91 -1.43 8.51
N ILE A 353 18.70 -1.88 8.16
CA ILE A 353 17.61 -0.98 7.71
C ILE A 353 17.32 0.09 8.77
N LEU A 354 17.21 -0.29 10.05
CA LEU A 354 17.00 0.66 11.15
C LEU A 354 18.18 1.65 11.27
N LYS A 355 19.42 1.15 11.20
CA LYS A 355 20.62 2.00 11.26
C LYS A 355 20.68 2.98 10.09
N GLU A 356 20.35 2.55 8.88
CA GLU A 356 20.27 3.38 7.68
C GLU A 356 19.20 4.48 7.84
N LEU A 357 18.02 4.14 8.35
CA LEU A 357 16.94 5.10 8.61
C LEU A 357 17.37 6.18 9.62
N VAL A 358 18.04 5.80 10.71
CA VAL A 358 18.54 6.75 11.71
C VAL A 358 19.66 7.63 11.12
N ARG A 359 20.60 7.05 10.37
CA ARG A 359 21.73 7.77 9.76
C ARG A 359 21.33 8.70 8.63
N ALA A 360 20.23 8.42 7.93
CA ALA A 360 19.69 9.32 6.91
C ALA A 360 19.34 10.70 7.48
N ASN A 361 18.92 10.75 8.75
CA ASN A 361 18.54 11.97 9.46
C ASN A 361 19.69 12.50 10.35
N MET A 362 20.48 11.60 10.93
CA MET A 362 21.59 11.92 11.83
C MET A 362 22.83 11.12 11.43
N SER A 363 23.62 11.64 10.49
CA SER A 363 24.72 10.90 9.86
C SER A 363 25.82 10.42 10.82
N THR A 364 26.00 11.09 11.96
CA THR A 364 26.96 10.68 13.01
C THR A 364 26.36 9.71 14.03
N ALA A 365 25.10 9.29 13.88
CA ALA A 365 24.43 8.43 14.85
C ALA A 365 25.03 7.02 14.88
N GLU A 366 25.33 6.59 16.09
CA GLU A 366 25.67 5.22 16.47
C GLU A 366 24.43 4.60 17.12
N VAL A 367 23.97 3.46 16.58
CA VAL A 367 22.79 2.73 17.07
C VAL A 367 23.24 1.37 17.57
N SER A 368 22.80 1.00 18.78
CA SER A 368 23.11 -0.26 19.45
C SER A 368 21.90 -0.80 20.20
N ASP A 369 22.04 -2.01 20.78
CA ASP A 369 21.01 -2.67 21.58
C ASP A 369 19.63 -2.72 20.88
N ILE A 370 19.63 -3.05 19.59
CA ILE A 370 18.42 -3.05 18.76
C ILE A 370 17.53 -4.23 19.16
N SER A 371 16.24 -3.95 19.33
CA SER A 371 15.18 -4.95 19.48
C SER A 371 14.01 -4.58 18.58
N ILE A 372 13.60 -5.54 17.74
CA ILE A 372 12.47 -5.43 16.82
C ILE A 372 11.37 -6.37 17.32
N MET A 373 10.25 -5.81 17.76
CA MET A 373 9.16 -6.56 18.38
C MET A 373 7.93 -6.64 17.46
N ASN A 374 7.15 -7.71 17.64
CA ASN A 374 5.85 -7.92 16.99
C ASN A 374 5.89 -7.95 15.44
N LEU A 375 7.04 -8.22 14.83
CA LEU A 375 7.14 -8.28 13.36
C LEU A 375 6.13 -9.28 12.75
N ASN A 376 6.03 -10.46 13.35
CA ASN A 376 5.14 -11.54 12.87
C ASN A 376 3.79 -11.56 13.61
N ASP A 377 3.52 -10.59 14.49
CA ASP A 377 2.21 -10.49 15.16
C ASP A 377 1.40 -9.43 14.42
N PRO A 378 0.37 -9.80 13.65
CA PRO A 378 -0.29 -8.88 12.75
C PRO A 378 -1.12 -7.80 13.46
N GLU A 379 -1.62 -8.08 14.67
CA GLU A 379 -2.52 -7.17 15.39
C GLU A 379 -1.76 -6.26 16.36
N LYS A 380 -0.58 -6.66 16.83
CA LYS A 380 0.24 -5.80 17.69
C LYS A 380 1.01 -4.73 16.92
N PRO A 381 1.30 -3.58 17.54
CA PRO A 381 2.13 -2.55 16.93
C PRO A 381 3.52 -3.09 16.58
N PHE A 382 4.04 -2.76 15.41
CA PHE A 382 5.46 -3.00 15.11
C PHE A 382 6.31 -2.02 15.93
N THR A 383 7.26 -2.54 16.72
CA THR A 383 8.02 -1.72 17.67
C THR A 383 9.52 -1.86 17.47
N TYR A 384 10.21 -0.73 17.35
CA TYR A 384 11.66 -0.63 17.49
C TYR A 384 12.00 -0.17 18.91
N LYS A 385 12.98 -0.83 19.54
CA LYS A 385 13.69 -0.33 20.73
C LYS A 385 15.18 -0.34 20.45
N TYR A 386 15.89 0.71 20.80
CA TYR A 386 17.34 0.79 20.61
C TYR A 386 17.96 1.86 21.49
N LYS A 387 19.29 1.78 21.63
CA LYS A 387 20.10 2.88 22.14
C LYS A 387 20.70 3.66 21.00
N ILE A 388 20.82 4.97 21.19
CA ILE A 388 21.43 5.87 20.24
C ILE A 388 22.45 6.76 20.93
N LYS A 389 23.55 7.01 20.23
CA LYS A 389 24.54 8.04 20.57
C LYS A 389 24.81 8.88 19.33
N VAL A 390 24.72 10.19 19.48
CA VAL A 390 24.92 11.15 18.39
C VAL A 390 25.98 12.17 18.82
N PRO A 391 27.26 11.91 18.50
CA PRO A 391 28.32 12.88 18.72
C PRO A 391 28.05 14.19 17.96
N GLY A 392 28.34 15.32 18.60
CA GLY A 392 28.15 16.65 18.01
C GLY A 392 26.69 17.02 17.75
N TYR A 393 25.74 16.39 18.46
CA TYR A 393 24.31 16.69 18.32
C TYR A 393 24.00 18.17 18.64
N ALA A 394 24.57 18.67 19.73
CA ALA A 394 24.49 20.05 20.13
C ALA A 394 25.77 20.81 19.75
N THR A 395 25.62 22.07 19.37
CA THR A 395 26.72 22.96 19.04
C THR A 395 27.02 23.87 20.22
N LYS A 396 28.26 23.82 20.73
CA LYS A 396 28.72 24.70 21.80
C LYS A 396 29.27 26.00 21.22
N VAL A 397 28.76 27.14 21.70
CA VAL A 397 29.18 28.49 21.30
C VAL A 397 29.52 29.29 22.55
N GLY A 398 30.81 29.32 22.90
CA GLY A 398 31.28 29.91 24.16
C GLY A 398 30.68 29.19 25.37
N ARG A 399 29.85 29.90 26.15
CA ARG A 399 29.11 29.35 27.31
C ARG A 399 27.71 28.84 26.96
N ARG A 400 27.25 29.00 25.72
CA ARG A 400 25.93 28.56 25.26
C ARG A 400 26.03 27.21 24.55
N MET A 401 24.93 26.48 24.58
CA MET A 401 24.75 25.24 23.84
C MET A 401 23.45 25.32 23.05
N LEU A 402 23.51 25.03 21.75
CA LEU A 402 22.38 25.08 20.82
C LEU A 402 22.07 23.67 20.33
N PHE A 403 20.82 23.24 20.42
CA PHE A 403 20.36 21.96 19.88
C PHE A 403 18.88 22.01 19.51
N GLN A 404 18.43 21.07 18.68
CA GLN A 404 17.02 20.89 18.33
C GLN A 404 16.36 19.91 19.32
N PRO A 405 15.33 20.30 20.10
CA PRO A 405 14.68 19.41 21.06
C PRO A 405 13.89 18.26 20.40
N SER A 406 13.32 18.48 19.20
CA SER A 406 12.62 17.46 18.42
C SER A 406 13.60 16.48 17.78
N VAL A 407 14.19 15.58 18.58
CA VAL A 407 15.24 14.64 18.17
C VAL A 407 14.83 13.79 16.97
N PHE A 408 13.58 13.31 16.91
CA PHE A 408 13.09 12.46 15.82
C PHE A 408 12.93 13.20 14.49
N GLU A 409 12.84 14.53 14.52
CA GLU A 409 12.74 15.38 13.32
C GLU A 409 14.08 16.03 12.94
N ARG A 410 15.15 15.73 13.67
CA ARG A 410 16.49 16.28 13.39
C ARG A 410 16.96 15.82 12.02
N GLY A 411 17.38 16.77 11.18
CA GLY A 411 17.91 16.49 9.84
C GLY A 411 16.84 16.10 8.80
N SER A 412 15.56 16.14 9.18
CA SER A 412 14.47 16.01 8.22
C SER A 412 14.57 17.09 7.14
N SER A 413 14.33 16.69 5.89
CA SER A 413 14.27 17.61 4.75
C SER A 413 12.82 17.92 4.41
N PRO A 414 12.50 19.15 3.94
CA PRO A 414 11.16 19.45 3.46
C PRO A 414 10.74 18.49 2.34
N VAL A 415 9.59 17.84 2.52
CA VAL A 415 9.03 16.90 1.51
C VAL A 415 8.72 17.62 0.19
N PHE A 416 8.29 18.88 0.28
CA PHE A 416 7.97 19.74 -0.87
C PHE A 416 8.96 20.91 -0.95
N SER A 417 10.18 20.63 -1.42
CA SER A 417 11.25 21.64 -1.52
C SER A 417 11.21 22.47 -2.81
N SER A 418 10.47 22.01 -3.83
CA SER A 418 10.30 22.74 -5.08
C SER A 418 9.29 23.88 -4.92
N GLU A 419 9.64 25.08 -5.40
CA GLU A 419 8.75 26.24 -5.42
C GLU A 419 7.54 26.05 -6.34
N THR A 420 7.68 25.20 -7.36
CA THR A 420 6.63 24.90 -8.34
C THR A 420 6.32 23.42 -8.38
N ARG A 421 5.06 23.10 -8.70
CA ARG A 421 4.57 21.74 -8.80
C ARG A 421 3.65 21.58 -10.00
N SER A 422 3.75 20.45 -10.70
CA SER A 422 2.94 20.17 -11.90
C SER A 422 1.72 19.30 -11.56
N TYR A 423 1.83 18.46 -10.54
CA TYR A 423 0.79 17.49 -10.18
C TYR A 423 0.15 17.81 -8.83
N GLN A 424 -1.04 17.26 -8.59
CA GLN A 424 -1.66 17.35 -7.27
C GLN A 424 -0.81 16.63 -6.20
N VAL A 425 -1.13 16.89 -4.94
CA VAL A 425 -0.57 16.13 -3.82
C VAL A 425 -1.55 15.02 -3.47
N PHE A 426 -1.05 13.79 -3.43
CA PHE A 426 -1.79 12.60 -3.07
C PHE A 426 -1.10 11.90 -1.88
N PHE A 427 -1.79 11.91 -0.74
CA PHE A 427 -1.38 11.13 0.42
C PHE A 427 -2.07 9.77 0.37
N HIS A 428 -1.29 8.70 0.52
CA HIS A 428 -1.81 7.33 0.46
C HIS A 428 -2.87 7.06 1.53
N TYR A 429 -2.72 7.64 2.72
CA TYR A 429 -3.68 7.55 3.83
C TYR A 429 -3.39 8.64 4.86
N PRO A 430 -4.34 9.03 5.73
CA PRO A 430 -4.08 9.88 6.90
C PRO A 430 -3.23 9.19 7.96
N TRP A 431 -2.37 9.95 8.65
CA TRP A 431 -1.54 9.45 9.75
C TRP A 431 -1.35 10.49 10.86
N SER A 432 -0.83 10.04 12.01
CA SER A 432 -0.47 10.89 13.14
C SER A 432 0.85 10.46 13.78
N HIS A 433 1.57 11.41 14.40
CA HIS A 433 2.77 11.16 15.19
C HIS A 433 2.59 11.77 16.59
N ASP A 434 2.94 10.99 17.61
CA ASP A 434 3.01 11.44 19.00
C ASP A 434 4.44 11.25 19.51
N ASP A 435 5.09 12.36 19.85
CA ASP A 435 6.47 12.37 20.33
C ASP A 435 6.53 12.73 21.81
N GLU A 436 7.15 11.87 22.60
CA GLU A 436 7.48 12.12 24.00
C GLU A 436 9.00 12.12 24.15
N ILE A 437 9.58 13.31 24.29
CA ILE A 437 11.03 13.49 24.33
C ILE A 437 11.41 14.09 25.68
N ARG A 438 12.29 13.38 26.40
CA ARG A 438 12.91 13.85 27.65
C ARG A 438 14.40 13.97 27.45
N ILE A 439 14.95 15.15 27.73
CA ILE A 439 16.39 15.41 27.60
C ILE A 439 16.90 15.92 28.95
N LYS A 440 17.75 15.13 29.60
CA LYS A 440 18.51 15.59 30.77
C LYS A 440 19.62 16.52 30.28
N LEU A 441 19.54 17.80 30.67
CA LEU A 441 20.55 18.80 30.34
C LEU A 441 21.86 18.55 31.12
N PRO A 442 23.03 19.00 30.60
CA PRO A 442 24.28 18.96 31.35
C PRO A 442 24.21 19.81 32.63
N GLU A 443 25.00 19.46 33.64
CA GLU A 443 25.06 20.23 34.89
C GLU A 443 25.51 21.68 34.64
N GLY A 444 24.92 22.63 35.37
CA GLY A 444 25.23 24.05 35.24
C GLY A 444 24.64 24.75 34.00
N PHE A 445 23.87 24.06 33.17
CA PHE A 445 23.11 24.65 32.07
C PHE A 445 21.65 24.89 32.47
N GLU A 446 21.13 26.04 32.04
CA GLU A 446 19.72 26.41 32.15
C GLU A 446 19.20 26.87 30.77
N LEU A 447 17.88 26.89 30.60
CA LEU A 447 17.27 27.37 29.36
C LEU A 447 17.43 28.89 29.24
N ASP A 448 18.01 29.33 28.12
CA ASP A 448 18.12 30.74 27.74
C ASP A 448 16.93 31.12 26.85
N GLY A 449 15.87 31.66 27.46
CA GLY A 449 14.64 32.07 26.77
C GLY A 449 13.73 30.91 26.38
N ALA A 450 13.06 30.31 27.36
CA ALA A 450 12.12 29.21 27.12
C ALA A 450 10.84 29.72 26.44
N GLU A 451 10.62 29.31 25.20
CA GLU A 451 9.37 29.53 24.46
C GLU A 451 8.87 28.22 23.86
N THR A 452 7.55 28.08 23.80
CA THR A 452 6.90 26.99 23.07
C THR A 452 6.39 27.55 21.74
N PRO A 453 6.76 26.95 20.59
CA PRO A 453 6.20 27.36 19.30
C PRO A 453 4.67 27.29 19.31
N MET A 454 4.01 28.27 18.70
CA MET A 454 2.57 28.21 18.52
C MET A 454 2.16 27.01 17.65
N PRO A 455 0.98 26.41 17.88
CA PRO A 455 0.42 25.40 16.99
C PRO A 455 0.40 25.88 15.54
N VAL A 456 0.83 25.01 14.63
CA VAL A 456 0.75 25.25 13.18
C VAL A 456 -0.39 24.42 12.64
N LYS A 457 -1.31 25.06 11.92
CA LYS A 457 -2.41 24.38 11.25
C LYS A 457 -2.52 24.89 9.83
N ASP A 458 -2.67 23.97 8.89
CA ASP A 458 -3.00 24.32 7.52
C ASP A 458 -4.43 24.91 7.44
N ALA A 459 -4.64 25.88 6.53
CA ALA A 459 -5.91 26.59 6.38
C ALA A 459 -7.05 25.68 5.90
N ALA A 460 -6.72 24.64 5.12
CA ALA A 460 -7.66 23.62 4.68
C ALA A 460 -7.84 22.49 5.71
N ASN A 461 -7.21 22.61 6.90
CA ASN A 461 -7.19 21.61 7.97
C ASN A 461 -6.67 20.23 7.51
N ILE A 462 -5.77 20.19 6.52
CA ILE A 462 -5.16 18.94 6.01
C ILE A 462 -4.20 18.36 7.05
N GLY A 463 -3.52 19.22 7.82
CA GLY A 463 -2.59 18.84 8.87
C GLY A 463 -2.53 19.84 10.01
N ASN A 464 -2.07 19.38 11.16
CA ASN A 464 -1.76 20.20 12.32
C ASN A 464 -0.46 19.70 12.98
N LEU A 465 0.24 20.61 13.64
CA LEU A 465 1.39 20.33 14.49
C LEU A 465 1.20 21.12 15.79
N GLU A 466 1.17 20.40 16.89
CA GLU A 466 1.16 20.96 18.23
C GLU A 466 2.46 20.54 18.94
N VAL A 467 3.12 21.52 19.55
CA VAL A 467 4.36 21.31 20.30
C VAL A 467 4.16 21.86 21.70
N SER A 468 4.54 21.09 22.70
CA SER A 468 4.57 21.52 24.10
C SER A 468 5.95 21.21 24.66
N ILE A 469 6.60 22.22 25.24
CA ILE A 469 7.94 22.10 25.80
C ILE A 469 7.91 22.65 27.22
N GLY A 470 8.45 21.88 28.17
CA GLY A 470 8.58 22.26 29.56
C GLY A 470 9.96 21.91 30.11
N ILE A 471 10.30 22.51 31.25
CA ILE A 471 11.47 22.13 32.04
C ILE A 471 10.99 21.72 33.43
N ASP A 472 11.29 20.48 33.81
CA ASP A 472 11.09 20.02 35.18
C ASP A 472 12.17 20.68 36.04
N LYS A 473 11.79 21.70 36.82
CA LYS A 473 12.66 22.27 37.85
C LYS A 473 12.66 21.30 39.02
N ALA A 474 13.78 20.62 39.23
CA ALA A 474 14.04 19.82 40.43
C ALA A 474 14.11 20.70 41.67
#